data_AF-A0A917LCJ2-F1
#
_entry.id   AF-A0A917LCJ2-F1
#
_cell.length_a   1.000
_cell.length_b   1.000
_cell.length_c   1.000
_cell.angle_alpha   90.00
_cell.angle_beta   90.00
_cell.angle_gamma   90.00
#
_symmetry.space_group_name_H-M   'P 1'
#
loop_
_entity.id
_entity.type
_entity.pdbx_description
1 polymer ?
#
loop_
_entity_poly.entity_id
_entity_poly.type
_entity_poly.pdbx_seq_one_letter_code
_entity_poly.pdbx_strand_id
1 'polypeptide(L)'
;MGPGGGDRVGELRSIAPPFVASGPSGVAVRTRLKDLTPDDEKVLRLLGAHLGSLASRDLKTRCRDGLSHTGEAWAVRKRELTPLSSSRWAGSITKATHDQWALARRCQLAHIQNLEAGVHTIEDRLALPVGQKGTKKAPGGYRSQREWHAKSRRLRALQDRLAAVRADREAGVVHVVRGGKRLARARHHLDAAQLTESEWRRGWEAERWFCQADGESGKRYGNETIRISPDGEVSIKLPAPLAHLANAPHGRYVLACRVTFAHRGEEWADRIAANRAVAYRIHLDIGRDRWYLTASWQIPPTPTLPIEAALAHGVIGVDMNADHLAAWHLDTHGNPPATRTVSSTTSPAPPSTVTPRSATPSHASCTGPKRAASRRSRSRTWTSPPRRPGKNTAAANASAS
;
A
#
# COMPACT_ATOMS: atom_id res chain seq x y z
N MET A 1 -61.95 26.40 6.78
CA MET A 1 -61.11 25.67 5.81
C MET A 1 -59.77 26.39 5.71
N GLY A 2 -58.72 25.85 6.30
CA GLY A 2 -57.34 26.30 6.08
C GLY A 2 -56.57 25.15 5.42
N PRO A 3 -55.80 25.37 4.35
CA PRO A 3 -55.17 24.28 3.62
C PRO A 3 -54.03 23.67 4.44
N GLY A 4 -53.93 22.35 4.34
CA GLY A 4 -53.13 21.49 5.19
C GLY A 4 -51.64 21.78 5.13
N GLY A 5 -51.01 21.67 6.29
CA GLY A 5 -49.56 21.64 6.42
C GLY A 5 -49.02 20.43 5.67
N GLY A 6 -48.46 20.68 4.48
CA GLY A 6 -47.71 19.70 3.72
C GLY A 6 -46.50 19.25 4.53
N ASP A 7 -46.57 17.99 4.94
CA ASP A 7 -45.50 17.24 5.57
C ASP A 7 -44.27 17.28 4.64
N ARG A 8 -43.27 18.10 4.99
CA ARG A 8 -42.01 18.14 4.26
C ARG A 8 -41.27 16.86 4.58
N VAL A 9 -41.54 15.82 3.80
CA VAL A 9 -40.75 14.59 3.74
C VAL A 9 -39.30 15.01 3.57
N GLY A 10 -38.54 14.94 4.67
CA GLY A 10 -37.18 15.44 4.68
C GLY A 10 -36.38 14.72 3.61
N GLU A 11 -35.58 15.48 2.87
CA GLU A 11 -34.71 14.98 1.80
C GLU A 11 -33.82 13.86 2.37
N LEU A 12 -33.94 12.65 1.79
CA LEU A 12 -33.11 11.51 2.17
C LEU A 12 -31.65 11.81 1.79
N ARG A 13 -30.71 11.26 2.54
CA ARG A 13 -29.29 11.39 2.21
C ARG A 13 -29.09 10.88 0.78
N SER A 14 -28.62 11.74 -0.12
CA SER A 14 -28.36 11.34 -1.51
C SER A 14 -27.30 10.24 -1.50
N ILE A 15 -27.73 9.04 -1.88
CA ILE A 15 -26.83 7.90 -2.09
C ILE A 15 -26.25 8.10 -3.48
N ALA A 16 -24.92 8.14 -3.58
CA ALA A 16 -24.25 8.22 -4.87
C ALA A 16 -24.73 7.06 -5.76
N PRO A 17 -24.93 7.30 -7.07
CA PRO A 17 -25.42 6.26 -7.96
C PRO A 17 -24.49 5.03 -7.90
N PRO A 18 -25.06 3.81 -7.94
CA PRO A 18 -24.26 2.61 -7.95
C PRO A 18 -23.38 2.60 -9.21
N PHE A 19 -22.16 2.07 -9.08
CA PHE A 19 -21.20 2.01 -10.18
C PHE A 19 -20.42 0.69 -10.14
N VAL A 20 -19.97 0.24 -11.31
CA VAL A 20 -19.12 -0.94 -11.41
C VAL A 20 -17.67 -0.56 -11.14
N ALA A 21 -17.10 -1.14 -10.08
CA ALA A 21 -15.69 -0.94 -9.77
C ALA A 21 -14.81 -1.70 -10.78
N SER A 22 -13.79 -1.03 -11.32
CA SER A 22 -12.82 -1.68 -12.20
C SER A 22 -12.16 -2.87 -11.51
N GLY A 23 -11.98 -3.96 -12.28
CA GLY A 23 -11.26 -5.14 -11.84
C GLY A 23 -9.80 -4.86 -11.47
N PRO A 24 -9.10 -5.84 -10.87
CA PRO A 24 -7.68 -5.70 -10.57
C PRO A 24 -6.87 -5.49 -11.87
N SER A 25 -5.91 -4.58 -11.82
CA SER A 25 -4.98 -4.29 -12.93
C SER A 25 -3.60 -4.96 -12.74
N GLY A 26 -3.39 -5.62 -11.61
CA GLY A 26 -2.13 -6.29 -11.33
C GLY A 26 -2.26 -7.39 -10.28
N VAL A 27 -1.24 -8.24 -10.26
CA VAL A 27 -1.11 -9.37 -9.34
C VAL A 27 0.14 -9.16 -8.50
N ALA A 28 0.08 -9.56 -7.24
CA ALA A 28 1.23 -9.67 -6.36
C ALA A 28 1.16 -11.00 -5.60
N VAL A 29 2.16 -11.85 -5.79
CA VAL A 29 2.31 -13.13 -5.10
C VAL A 29 3.54 -13.07 -4.23
N ARG A 30 3.51 -13.76 -3.10
CA ARG A 30 4.59 -13.73 -2.11
C ARG A 30 4.94 -15.12 -1.66
N THR A 31 6.23 -15.37 -1.54
CA THR A 31 6.79 -16.58 -0.95
C THR A 31 7.85 -16.23 0.08
N ARG A 32 8.17 -17.19 0.95
CA ARG A 32 9.20 -17.05 1.98
C ARG A 32 10.53 -17.50 1.40
N LEU A 33 11.60 -16.75 1.68
CA LEU A 33 12.97 -17.24 1.50
C LEU A 33 13.29 -18.12 2.71
N LYS A 34 13.28 -19.45 2.51
CA LYS A 34 13.64 -20.44 3.54
C LYS A 34 15.11 -20.81 3.36
N ASP A 35 15.75 -21.36 4.39
CA ASP A 35 17.09 -21.95 4.27
C ASP A 35 18.15 -20.97 3.73
N LEU A 36 18.03 -19.70 4.11
CA LEU A 36 19.07 -18.69 3.86
C LEU A 36 20.27 -19.00 4.76
N THR A 37 21.46 -18.93 4.18
CA THR A 37 22.69 -18.98 4.97
C THR A 37 22.92 -17.67 5.73
N PRO A 38 23.76 -17.66 6.78
CA PRO A 38 24.15 -16.42 7.44
C PRO A 38 24.75 -15.38 6.49
N ASP A 39 25.49 -15.84 5.47
CA ASP A 39 26.06 -14.97 4.44
C ASP A 39 24.99 -14.39 3.51
N ASP A 40 23.98 -15.19 3.12
CA ASP A 40 22.85 -14.69 2.35
C ASP A 40 22.14 -13.55 3.08
N GLU A 41 21.84 -13.75 4.37
CA GLU A 41 21.23 -12.72 5.18
C GLU A 41 22.10 -11.48 5.28
N LYS A 42 23.41 -11.64 5.51
CA LYS A 42 24.36 -10.53 5.56
C LYS A 42 24.34 -9.72 4.27
N VAL A 43 24.38 -10.38 3.11
CA VAL A 43 24.33 -9.71 1.80
C VAL A 43 22.99 -8.98 1.60
N LEU A 44 21.87 -9.61 1.93
CA LEU A 44 20.55 -8.98 1.83
C LEU A 44 20.42 -7.73 2.72
N ARG A 45 20.97 -7.77 3.95
CA ARG A 45 21.01 -6.63 4.87
C ARG A 45 21.88 -5.50 4.32
N LEU A 46 23.10 -5.80 3.87
CA LEU A 46 24.02 -4.81 3.30
C LEU A 46 23.45 -4.16 2.03
N LEU A 47 22.92 -4.98 1.12
CA LEU A 47 22.27 -4.51 -0.10
C LEU A 47 21.06 -3.62 0.22
N GLY A 48 20.19 -4.10 1.11
CA GLY A 48 19.00 -3.39 1.55
C GLY A 48 19.32 -2.04 2.19
N ALA A 49 20.33 -2.00 3.06
CA ALA A 49 20.80 -0.78 3.71
C ALA A 49 21.41 0.21 2.72
N HIS A 50 22.31 -0.25 1.84
CA HIS A 50 22.98 0.58 0.84
C HIS A 50 21.97 1.25 -0.09
N LEU A 51 21.11 0.45 -0.74
CA LEU A 51 20.07 0.97 -1.63
C LEU A 51 19.02 1.80 -0.87
N GLY A 52 18.72 1.45 0.40
CA GLY A 52 17.82 2.20 1.26
C GLY A 52 18.34 3.60 1.60
N SER A 53 19.65 3.74 1.76
CA SER A 53 20.33 5.03 1.95
C SER A 53 20.23 5.90 0.69
N LEU A 54 20.43 5.30 -0.49
CA LEU A 54 20.30 5.97 -1.79
C LEU A 54 18.86 6.43 -2.02
N ALA A 55 17.88 5.58 -1.75
CA ALA A 55 16.47 5.93 -1.84
C ALA A 55 16.07 7.06 -0.86
N SER A 56 16.67 7.10 0.33
CA SER A 56 16.42 8.20 1.28
C SER A 56 16.99 9.53 0.77
N ARG A 57 18.20 9.52 0.18
CA ARG A 57 18.81 10.71 -0.43
C ARG A 57 18.02 11.21 -1.64
N ASP A 58 17.65 10.30 -2.53
CA ASP A 58 16.88 10.64 -3.73
C ASP A 58 15.47 11.15 -3.39
N LEU A 59 14.80 10.57 -2.38
CA LEU A 59 13.52 11.09 -1.89
C LEU A 59 13.66 12.51 -1.35
N LYS A 60 14.74 12.84 -0.65
CA LYS A 60 15.00 14.21 -0.18
C LYS A 60 15.10 15.17 -1.35
N THR A 61 15.81 14.80 -2.41
CA THR A 61 15.87 15.60 -3.65
C THR A 61 14.48 15.72 -4.29
N ARG A 62 13.74 14.61 -4.44
CA ARG A 62 12.38 14.64 -5.00
C ARG A 62 11.45 15.58 -4.24
N CYS A 63 11.51 15.57 -2.91
CA CYS A 63 10.69 16.45 -2.09
C CYS A 63 11.03 17.92 -2.29
N ARG A 64 12.31 18.26 -2.53
CA ARG A 64 12.75 19.63 -2.83
C ARG A 64 12.24 20.11 -4.19
N ASP A 65 12.12 19.22 -5.17
CA ASP A 65 11.56 19.57 -6.49
C ASP A 65 10.09 20.06 -6.39
N GLY A 66 9.38 19.73 -5.31
CA GLY A 66 8.00 20.18 -5.08
C GLY A 66 7.07 19.78 -6.23
N LEU A 67 6.31 20.76 -6.75
CA LEU A 67 5.42 20.58 -7.90
C LEU A 67 6.18 20.46 -9.23
N SER A 68 7.42 20.94 -9.30
CA SER A 68 8.23 20.87 -10.50
C SER A 68 8.65 19.42 -10.75
N HIS A 69 8.22 18.84 -11.86
CA HIS A 69 8.68 17.53 -12.28
C HIS A 69 8.78 17.44 -13.79
N THR A 70 10.00 17.41 -14.30
CA THR A 70 10.30 17.25 -15.73
C THR A 70 11.03 15.93 -15.99
N GLY A 71 10.97 15.47 -17.24
CA GLY A 71 11.76 14.31 -17.68
C GLY A 71 13.27 14.54 -17.52
N GLU A 72 13.73 15.79 -17.62
CA GLU A 72 15.13 16.18 -17.40
C GLU A 72 15.53 16.04 -15.92
N ALA A 73 14.73 16.57 -15.00
CA ALA A 73 14.98 16.41 -13.56
C ALA A 73 14.99 14.93 -13.17
N TRP A 74 14.08 14.13 -13.73
CA TRP A 74 14.11 12.68 -13.57
C TRP A 74 15.41 12.05 -14.07
N ALA A 75 15.87 12.44 -15.26
CA ALA A 75 17.09 11.92 -15.87
C ALA A 75 18.34 12.26 -15.05
N VAL A 76 18.42 13.49 -14.52
CA VAL A 76 19.53 13.93 -13.64
C VAL A 76 19.59 13.08 -12.38
N ARG A 77 18.48 12.94 -11.64
CA ARG A 77 18.44 12.10 -10.42
C ARG A 77 18.87 10.65 -10.70
N LYS A 78 18.39 10.08 -11.82
CA LYS A 78 18.77 8.72 -12.21
C LYS A 78 20.26 8.63 -12.54
N ARG A 79 20.82 9.62 -13.24
CA ARG A 79 22.24 9.67 -13.62
C ARG A 79 23.13 9.70 -12.39
N GLU A 80 22.81 10.52 -11.39
CA GLU A 80 23.56 10.63 -10.13
C GLU A 80 23.57 9.33 -9.32
N LEU A 81 22.47 8.57 -9.33
CA LEU A 81 22.36 7.30 -8.62
C LEU A 81 23.05 6.13 -9.32
N THR A 82 23.19 6.21 -10.64
CA THR A 82 23.75 5.13 -11.47
C THR A 82 25.14 4.67 -11.04
N PRO A 83 26.15 5.55 -10.84
CA PRO A 83 27.49 5.12 -10.43
C PRO A 83 27.53 4.52 -9.01
N LEU A 84 26.60 4.91 -8.13
CA LEU A 84 26.52 4.41 -6.76
C LEU A 84 25.75 3.08 -6.64
N SER A 85 25.06 2.68 -7.71
CA SER A 85 24.23 1.48 -7.73
C SER A 85 24.40 0.70 -9.04
N SER A 86 23.46 0.89 -9.97
CA SER A 86 23.50 0.52 -11.38
C SER A 86 22.39 1.30 -12.09
N SER A 87 22.39 1.35 -13.42
CA SER A 87 21.32 2.07 -14.16
C SER A 87 19.91 1.54 -13.85
N ARG A 88 19.78 0.23 -13.57
CA ARG A 88 18.50 -0.41 -13.23
C ARG A 88 18.09 -0.15 -11.79
N TRP A 89 19.01 -0.30 -10.84
CA TRP A 89 18.76 0.06 -9.44
C TRP A 89 18.39 1.54 -9.31
N ALA A 90 19.12 2.43 -9.99
CA ALA A 90 18.82 3.85 -10.05
C ALA A 90 17.41 4.10 -10.59
N GLY A 91 17.00 3.41 -11.66
CA GLY A 91 15.65 3.50 -12.23
C GLY A 91 14.55 3.08 -11.24
N SER A 92 14.74 1.97 -10.53
CA SER A 92 13.76 1.51 -9.54
C SER A 92 13.72 2.41 -8.30
N ILE A 93 14.85 2.96 -7.88
CA ILE A 93 14.91 3.94 -6.79
C ILE A 93 14.17 5.23 -7.18
N THR A 94 14.52 5.86 -8.32
CA THR A 94 13.91 7.14 -8.71
C THR A 94 12.40 7.03 -8.92
N LYS A 95 11.93 5.89 -9.41
CA LYS A 95 10.51 5.58 -9.51
C LYS A 95 9.87 5.41 -8.16
N ALA A 96 10.42 4.57 -7.28
CA ALA A 96 9.84 4.31 -5.97
C ALA A 96 9.74 5.58 -5.10
N THR A 97 10.75 6.46 -5.14
CA THR A 97 10.74 7.72 -4.40
C THR A 97 9.76 8.72 -4.99
N HIS A 98 9.61 8.78 -6.32
CA HIS A 98 8.57 9.56 -6.98
C HIS A 98 7.17 9.07 -6.60
N ASP A 99 6.94 7.76 -6.65
CA ASP A 99 5.67 7.15 -6.25
C ASP A 99 5.35 7.42 -4.78
N GLN A 100 6.38 7.43 -3.91
CA GLN A 100 6.23 7.77 -2.50
C GLN A 100 5.84 9.25 -2.29
N TRP A 101 6.42 10.17 -3.05
CA TRP A 101 6.00 11.59 -3.07
C TRP A 101 4.56 11.73 -3.58
N ALA A 102 4.21 11.08 -4.69
CA ALA A 102 2.88 11.14 -5.27
C ALA A 102 1.81 10.54 -4.33
N LEU A 103 2.14 9.45 -3.63
CA LEU A 103 1.29 8.89 -2.59
C LEU A 103 1.06 9.89 -1.46
N ALA A 104 2.11 10.57 -1.00
CA ALA A 104 1.99 11.58 0.05
C ALA A 104 1.05 12.73 -0.35
N ARG A 105 1.12 13.19 -1.62
CA ARG A 105 0.18 14.19 -2.17
C ARG A 105 -1.28 13.74 -2.14
N ARG A 106 -1.55 12.48 -2.46
CA ARG A 106 -2.91 11.91 -2.38
C ARG A 106 -3.38 11.80 -0.93
N CYS A 107 -2.51 11.34 -0.03
CA CYS A 107 -2.83 11.29 1.40
C CYS A 107 -3.07 12.68 2.00
N GLN A 108 -2.36 13.71 1.55
CA GLN A 108 -2.63 15.11 1.96
C GLN A 108 -4.02 15.56 1.54
N LEU A 109 -4.45 15.28 0.31
CA LEU A 109 -5.81 15.62 -0.15
C LEU A 109 -6.88 14.96 0.71
N ALA A 110 -6.75 13.65 0.94
CA ALA A 110 -7.69 12.92 1.79
C ALA A 110 -7.69 13.46 3.24
N HIS A 111 -6.52 13.88 3.75
CA HIS A 111 -6.41 14.49 5.08
C HIS A 111 -7.09 15.88 5.14
N ILE A 112 -6.98 16.70 4.09
CA ILE A 112 -7.70 17.97 3.96
C ILE A 112 -9.21 17.74 3.99
N GLN A 113 -9.71 16.81 3.17
CA GLN A 113 -11.14 16.48 3.13
C GLN A 113 -11.68 16.01 4.48
N ASN A 114 -10.91 15.19 5.21
CA ASN A 114 -11.27 14.76 6.55
C ASN A 114 -11.27 15.91 7.57
N LEU A 115 -10.33 16.86 7.45
CA LEU A 115 -10.30 18.05 8.29
C LEU A 115 -11.49 18.97 8.00
N GLU A 116 -11.81 19.21 6.73
CA GLU A 116 -12.96 20.01 6.30
C GLU A 116 -14.27 19.44 6.84
N ALA A 117 -14.50 18.13 6.66
CA ALA A 117 -15.67 17.46 7.20
C ALA A 117 -15.75 17.57 8.73
N GLY A 118 -14.60 17.45 9.42
CA GLY A 118 -14.52 17.58 10.87
C GLY A 118 -14.76 19.01 11.37
N VAL A 119 -14.27 20.02 10.65
CA VAL A 119 -14.50 21.45 10.91
C VAL A 119 -15.98 21.76 10.75
N HIS A 120 -16.56 21.43 9.60
CA HIS A 120 -17.97 21.66 9.29
C HIS A 120 -18.90 21.01 10.34
N THR A 121 -18.65 19.74 10.67
CA THR A 121 -19.44 19.03 11.70
C THR A 121 -19.39 19.72 13.07
N ILE A 122 -18.24 20.30 13.45
CA ILE A 122 -18.13 20.98 14.74
C ILE A 122 -18.79 22.36 14.69
N GLU A 123 -18.60 23.12 13.60
CA GLU A 123 -19.22 24.43 13.37
C GLU A 123 -20.74 24.33 13.44
N ASP A 124 -21.34 23.41 12.68
CA ASP A 124 -22.78 23.19 12.64
C ASP A 124 -23.35 22.93 14.04
N ARG A 125 -22.65 22.10 14.83
CA ARG A 125 -23.09 21.75 16.19
C ARG A 125 -22.83 22.84 17.23
N LEU A 126 -21.83 23.70 17.02
CA LEU A 126 -21.57 24.85 17.91
C LEU A 126 -22.58 25.98 17.69
N ALA A 127 -23.13 26.09 16.48
CA ALA A 127 -24.15 27.07 16.12
C ALA A 127 -25.53 26.77 16.75
N LEU A 128 -25.76 25.54 17.21
CA LEU A 128 -26.99 25.12 17.88
C LEU A 128 -26.90 25.37 19.40
N PRO A 129 -28.01 25.80 20.05
CA PRO A 129 -28.11 25.86 21.50
C PRO A 129 -27.60 24.59 22.21
N VAL A 130 -26.92 24.80 23.33
CA VAL A 130 -26.45 23.70 24.19
C VAL A 130 -27.64 22.87 24.66
N GLY A 131 -27.52 21.54 24.56
CA GLY A 131 -28.57 20.61 24.90
C GLY A 131 -29.67 20.44 23.84
N GLN A 132 -29.64 21.21 22.74
CA GLN A 132 -30.62 21.05 21.66
C GLN A 132 -30.52 19.64 21.08
N LYS A 133 -31.64 18.91 21.12
CA LYS A 133 -31.73 17.57 20.53
C LYS A 133 -31.58 17.66 19.01
N GLY A 134 -30.82 16.73 18.47
CA GLY A 134 -30.71 16.54 17.03
C GLY A 134 -31.98 15.95 16.45
N THR A 135 -32.02 15.90 15.12
CA THR A 135 -33.04 15.14 14.40
C THR A 135 -32.52 13.73 14.11
N LYS A 136 -33.35 12.87 13.51
CA LYS A 136 -32.88 11.57 12.99
C LYS A 136 -31.75 11.70 11.94
N LYS A 137 -31.60 12.87 11.32
CA LYS A 137 -30.68 13.10 10.19
C LYS A 137 -29.47 13.97 10.53
N ALA A 138 -29.57 14.79 11.58
CA ALA A 138 -28.52 15.72 11.95
C ALA A 138 -28.26 15.69 13.46
N PRO A 139 -26.99 15.72 13.88
CA PRO A 139 -26.66 15.82 15.29
C PRO A 139 -27.13 17.17 15.85
N GLY A 140 -27.61 17.17 17.09
CA GLY A 140 -27.97 18.39 17.80
C GLY A 140 -26.75 19.13 18.36
N GLY A 141 -27.03 20.16 19.14
CA GLY A 141 -26.02 20.89 19.90
C GLY A 141 -25.21 19.98 20.84
N TYR A 142 -24.12 20.51 21.37
CA TYR A 142 -23.34 19.79 22.39
C TYR A 142 -24.12 19.68 23.70
N ARG A 143 -23.88 18.61 24.47
CA ARG A 143 -24.72 18.25 25.62
C ARG A 143 -24.61 19.23 26.79
N SER A 144 -23.46 19.89 26.93
CA SER A 144 -23.15 20.78 28.03
C SER A 144 -22.25 21.92 27.60
N GLN A 145 -22.23 22.99 28.39
CA GLN A 145 -21.34 24.13 28.19
C GLN A 145 -19.87 23.70 28.22
N ARG A 146 -19.50 22.75 29.09
CA ARG A 146 -18.14 22.20 29.16
C ARG A 146 -17.75 21.49 27.86
N GLU A 147 -18.63 20.66 27.31
CA GLU A 147 -18.40 20.00 26.03
C GLU A 147 -18.31 21.02 24.89
N TRP A 148 -19.22 22.00 24.86
CA TRP A 148 -19.20 23.09 23.89
C TRP A 148 -17.86 23.83 23.90
N HIS A 149 -17.35 24.25 25.07
CA HIS A 149 -16.06 24.93 25.17
C HIS A 149 -14.88 24.05 24.72
N ALA A 150 -14.88 22.77 25.09
CA ALA A 150 -13.86 21.83 24.62
C ALA A 150 -13.89 21.66 23.10
N LYS A 151 -15.08 21.67 22.49
CA LYS A 151 -15.26 21.53 21.05
C LYS A 151 -14.95 22.80 20.28
N SER A 152 -15.23 23.98 20.84
CA SER A 152 -14.79 25.28 20.33
C SER A 152 -13.25 25.36 20.26
N ARG A 153 -12.55 24.95 21.32
CA ARG A 153 -11.07 24.86 21.28
C ARG A 153 -10.58 23.85 20.25
N ARG A 154 -11.24 22.69 20.16
CA ARG A 154 -10.91 21.69 19.14
C ARG A 154 -11.14 22.22 17.72
N LEU A 155 -12.20 22.99 17.48
CA LEU A 155 -12.49 23.61 16.20
C LEU A 155 -11.31 24.47 15.77
N ARG A 156 -10.83 25.35 16.64
CA ARG A 156 -9.69 26.21 16.34
C ARG A 156 -8.45 25.41 15.95
N ALA A 157 -8.13 24.36 16.73
CA ALA A 157 -7.01 23.49 16.42
C ALA A 157 -7.16 22.74 15.07
N LEU A 158 -8.39 22.38 14.68
CA LEU A 158 -8.64 21.78 13.37
C LEU A 158 -8.52 22.80 12.23
N GLN A 159 -9.01 24.02 12.42
CA GLN A 159 -8.90 25.12 11.45
C GLN A 159 -7.44 25.50 11.20
N ASP A 160 -6.64 25.69 12.27
CA ASP A 160 -5.21 25.99 12.15
C ASP A 160 -4.47 24.86 11.41
N ARG A 161 -4.81 23.60 11.70
CA ARG A 161 -4.23 22.45 11.01
C ARG A 161 -4.67 22.35 9.55
N LEU A 162 -5.91 22.69 9.24
CA LEU A 162 -6.43 22.72 7.87
C LEU A 162 -5.69 23.78 7.06
N ALA A 163 -5.52 24.98 7.61
CA ALA A 163 -4.77 26.07 6.99
C ALA A 163 -3.33 25.64 6.69
N ALA A 164 -2.62 25.04 7.66
CA ALA A 164 -1.26 24.57 7.46
C ALA A 164 -1.14 23.50 6.35
N VAL A 165 -2.05 22.52 6.32
CA VAL A 165 -1.99 21.44 5.30
C VAL A 165 -2.38 21.96 3.91
N ARG A 166 -3.29 22.94 3.83
CA ARG A 166 -3.62 23.63 2.57
C ARG A 166 -2.41 24.41 2.03
N ALA A 167 -1.74 25.18 2.88
CA ALA A 167 -0.52 25.89 2.52
C ALA A 167 0.59 24.94 2.03
N ASP A 168 0.83 23.83 2.76
CA ASP A 168 1.77 22.77 2.30
C ASP A 168 1.36 22.22 0.93
N ARG A 169 0.06 22.00 0.72
CA ARG A 169 -0.46 21.43 -0.53
C ARG A 169 -0.25 22.38 -1.71
N GLU A 170 -0.50 23.67 -1.52
CA GLU A 170 -0.30 24.72 -2.52
C GLU A 170 1.20 24.88 -2.85
N ALA A 171 2.05 24.90 -1.82
CA ALA A 171 3.51 24.98 -1.97
C ALA A 171 4.16 23.69 -2.53
N GLY A 172 3.40 22.60 -2.71
CA GLY A 172 3.95 21.31 -3.16
C GLY A 172 4.81 20.58 -2.11
N VAL A 173 4.77 21.03 -0.85
CA VAL A 173 5.54 20.46 0.25
C VAL A 173 4.87 19.16 0.72
N VAL A 174 5.67 18.10 0.90
CA VAL A 174 5.19 16.83 1.45
C VAL A 174 6.03 16.38 2.64
N HIS A 175 5.34 15.93 3.69
CA HIS A 175 5.97 15.42 4.91
C HIS A 175 6.04 13.89 4.88
N VAL A 176 7.17 13.36 4.40
CA VAL A 176 7.35 11.93 4.16
C VAL A 176 8.45 11.36 5.05
N VAL A 177 8.17 10.22 5.68
CA VAL A 177 9.12 9.51 6.53
C VAL A 177 9.35 8.10 5.98
N ARG A 178 10.54 7.86 5.41
CA ARG A 178 11.03 6.49 5.12
C ARG A 178 11.11 5.71 6.43
N GLY A 179 10.59 4.49 6.46
CA GLY A 179 10.43 3.70 7.69
C GLY A 179 9.09 3.94 8.41
N GLY A 180 8.32 4.94 7.96
CA GLY A 180 6.96 5.19 8.44
C GLY A 180 6.87 6.09 9.68
N LYS A 181 5.86 6.95 9.68
CA LYS A 181 5.61 7.94 10.74
C LYS A 181 5.39 7.32 12.11
N ARG A 182 4.81 6.11 12.17
CA ARG A 182 4.54 5.40 13.43
C ARG A 182 5.84 5.02 14.14
N LEU A 183 6.80 4.42 13.43
CA LEU A 183 8.09 4.05 14.02
C LEU A 183 8.89 5.29 14.42
N ALA A 184 8.90 6.33 13.59
CA ALA A 184 9.55 7.59 13.95
C ALA A 184 9.02 8.19 15.26
N ARG A 185 7.69 8.20 15.43
CA ARG A 185 7.05 8.69 16.67
C ARG A 185 7.31 7.78 17.86
N ALA A 186 7.30 6.47 17.64
CA ALA A 186 7.56 5.49 18.70
C ALA A 186 8.94 5.69 19.34
N ARG A 187 9.92 6.25 18.62
CA ARG A 187 11.26 6.55 19.17
C ARG A 187 11.23 7.46 20.40
N HIS A 188 10.25 8.35 20.49
CA HIS A 188 10.10 9.29 21.61
C HIS A 188 9.23 8.72 22.73
N HIS A 189 8.62 7.55 22.52
CA HIS A 189 7.66 6.91 23.43
C HIS A 189 7.88 5.40 23.44
N LEU A 190 9.12 4.97 23.65
CA LEU A 190 9.53 3.58 23.57
C LEU A 190 8.80 2.71 24.60
N ASP A 191 8.64 3.20 25.82
CA ASP A 191 7.92 2.49 26.89
C ASP A 191 6.45 2.24 26.52
N ALA A 192 5.76 3.26 26.01
CA ALA A 192 4.37 3.14 25.54
C ALA A 192 4.26 2.23 24.31
N ALA A 193 5.32 2.14 23.51
CA ALA A 193 5.40 1.23 22.37
C ALA A 193 5.84 -0.19 22.76
N GLN A 194 6.25 -0.41 24.01
CA GLN A 194 6.82 -1.66 24.52
C GLN A 194 7.99 -2.15 23.65
N LEU A 195 8.92 -1.24 23.34
CA LEU A 195 10.11 -1.53 22.55
C LEU A 195 11.35 -1.02 23.27
N THR A 196 12.41 -1.82 23.25
CA THR A 196 13.75 -1.30 23.55
C THR A 196 14.27 -0.43 22.40
N GLU A 197 15.29 0.39 22.66
CA GLU A 197 15.93 1.18 21.60
C GLU A 197 16.53 0.29 20.50
N SER A 198 17.13 -0.84 20.86
CA SER A 198 17.75 -1.76 19.90
C SER A 198 16.72 -2.44 19.01
N GLU A 199 15.59 -2.88 19.57
CA GLU A 199 14.45 -3.41 18.79
C GLU A 199 13.85 -2.36 17.87
N TRP A 200 13.66 -1.15 18.37
CA TRP A 200 13.20 -0.03 17.55
C TRP A 200 14.17 0.23 16.40
N ARG A 201 15.49 0.27 16.67
CA ARG A 201 16.52 0.55 15.67
C ARG A 201 16.54 -0.53 14.58
N ARG A 202 16.48 -1.81 14.97
CA ARG A 202 16.36 -2.92 14.02
C ARG A 202 15.12 -2.77 13.12
N GLY A 203 13.96 -2.49 13.71
CA GLY A 203 12.72 -2.25 12.96
C GLY A 203 12.79 -1.03 12.04
N TRP A 204 13.38 0.06 12.54
CA TRP A 204 13.55 1.32 11.82
C TRP A 204 14.46 1.17 10.60
N GLU A 205 15.59 0.46 10.74
CA GLU A 205 16.51 0.20 9.64
C GLU A 205 15.89 -0.74 8.60
N ALA A 206 15.27 -1.84 9.04
CA ALA A 206 14.67 -2.82 8.14
C ALA A 206 13.52 -2.23 7.31
N GLU A 207 12.65 -1.41 7.90
CA GLU A 207 11.59 -0.69 7.16
C GLU A 207 12.15 0.38 6.22
N ARG A 208 13.43 0.75 6.37
CA ARG A 208 14.17 1.67 5.49
C ARG A 208 15.11 0.95 4.54
N TRP A 209 15.15 -0.37 4.51
CA TRP A 209 15.84 -1.08 3.44
C TRP A 209 15.10 -0.92 2.12
N PHE A 210 15.84 -1.11 1.03
CA PHE A 210 15.30 -1.12 -0.32
C PHE A 210 15.92 -2.27 -1.09
N CYS A 211 15.09 -3.21 -1.52
CA CYS A 211 15.50 -4.28 -2.43
C CYS A 211 14.32 -4.59 -3.35
N GLN A 212 14.06 -3.67 -4.29
CA GLN A 212 12.98 -3.79 -5.26
C GLN A 212 13.50 -3.45 -6.65
N ALA A 213 13.21 -4.33 -7.60
CA ALA A 213 13.57 -4.16 -9.01
C ALA A 213 12.33 -4.27 -9.89
N ASP A 214 12.18 -3.32 -10.82
CA ASP A 214 11.11 -3.36 -11.82
C ASP A 214 11.37 -4.45 -12.87
N GLY A 215 10.29 -4.99 -13.43
CA GLY A 215 10.35 -5.97 -14.51
C GLY A 215 10.60 -5.31 -15.87
N GLU A 216 11.27 -6.03 -16.75
CA GLU A 216 11.61 -5.64 -18.12
C GLU A 216 11.19 -6.77 -19.08
N SER A 217 10.21 -6.52 -19.94
CA SER A 217 9.80 -7.50 -20.95
C SER A 217 10.93 -7.73 -21.96
N GLY A 218 11.09 -8.99 -22.39
CA GLY A 218 12.16 -9.42 -23.29
C GLY A 218 13.51 -9.64 -22.61
N LYS A 219 13.64 -9.37 -21.30
CA LYS A 219 14.84 -9.74 -20.52
C LYS A 219 14.65 -11.12 -19.90
N ARG A 220 15.77 -11.82 -19.70
CA ARG A 220 15.77 -13.17 -19.14
C ARG A 220 14.99 -13.21 -17.83
N TYR A 221 13.96 -14.06 -17.79
CA TYR A 221 13.02 -14.23 -16.67
C TYR A 221 12.26 -12.94 -16.30
N GLY A 222 12.11 -12.00 -17.22
CA GLY A 222 11.34 -10.79 -17.05
C GLY A 222 11.95 -9.71 -16.17
N ASN A 223 13.20 -9.89 -15.70
CA ASN A 223 13.91 -8.95 -14.82
C ASN A 223 15.42 -9.19 -14.85
N GLU A 224 16.21 -8.18 -15.20
CA GLU A 224 17.67 -8.32 -15.30
C GLU A 224 18.38 -8.17 -13.94
N THR A 225 17.71 -7.55 -12.97
CA THR A 225 18.30 -7.17 -11.68
C THR A 225 18.11 -8.26 -10.64
N ILE A 226 16.86 -8.66 -10.38
CA ILE A 226 16.52 -9.80 -9.52
C ILE A 226 15.93 -10.86 -10.44
N ARG A 227 16.63 -11.97 -10.61
CA ARG A 227 16.22 -13.09 -11.45
C ARG A 227 15.76 -14.24 -10.58
N ILE A 228 14.73 -14.92 -11.05
CA ILE A 228 14.31 -16.20 -10.52
C ILE A 228 14.27 -17.18 -11.69
N SER A 229 15.02 -18.28 -11.60
CA SER A 229 14.95 -19.35 -12.61
C SER A 229 13.67 -20.18 -12.45
N PRO A 230 13.28 -20.98 -13.47
CA PRO A 230 12.18 -21.95 -13.33
C PRO A 230 12.36 -22.91 -12.15
N ASP A 231 13.60 -23.30 -11.86
CA ASP A 231 13.95 -24.15 -10.70
C ASP A 231 13.99 -23.39 -9.37
N GLY A 232 13.58 -22.11 -9.36
CA GLY A 232 13.53 -21.29 -8.15
C GLY A 232 14.86 -20.72 -7.70
N GLU A 233 15.90 -20.68 -8.55
CA GLU A 233 17.16 -20.02 -8.20
C GLU A 233 16.97 -18.51 -8.08
N VAL A 234 17.27 -17.91 -6.94
CA VAL A 234 17.22 -16.45 -6.80
C VAL A 234 18.60 -15.88 -7.00
N SER A 235 18.77 -15.07 -8.05
CA SER A 235 20.02 -14.41 -8.36
C SER A 235 19.83 -12.89 -8.37
N ILE A 236 20.70 -12.14 -7.71
CA ILE A 236 20.63 -10.69 -7.56
C ILE A 236 21.87 -10.03 -8.18
N LYS A 237 21.68 -9.04 -9.05
CA LYS A 237 22.78 -8.21 -9.55
C LYS A 237 23.19 -7.19 -8.48
N LEU A 238 24.40 -7.31 -7.97
CA LEU A 238 24.90 -6.41 -6.94
C LEU A 238 25.30 -5.05 -7.53
N PRO A 239 25.08 -3.93 -6.80
CA PRO A 239 25.61 -2.62 -7.17
C PRO A 239 27.14 -2.60 -7.07
N ALA A 240 27.79 -1.68 -7.79
CA ALA A 240 29.26 -1.65 -7.87
C ALA A 240 29.98 -1.65 -6.50
N PRO A 241 29.55 -0.88 -5.48
CA PRO A 241 30.18 -0.91 -4.15
C PRO A 241 30.11 -2.27 -3.42
N LEU A 242 29.16 -3.13 -3.81
CA LEU A 242 28.96 -4.45 -3.22
C LEU A 242 29.40 -5.58 -4.16
N ALA A 243 30.05 -5.27 -5.29
CA ALA A 243 30.43 -6.28 -6.28
C ALA A 243 31.40 -7.34 -5.73
N HIS A 244 32.21 -6.98 -4.73
CA HIS A 244 33.13 -7.90 -4.04
C HIS A 244 32.41 -9.03 -3.27
N LEU A 245 31.11 -8.91 -3.02
CA LEU A 245 30.31 -9.94 -2.37
C LEU A 245 29.73 -10.96 -3.37
N ALA A 246 29.88 -10.75 -4.67
CA ALA A 246 29.32 -11.62 -5.70
C ALA A 246 29.91 -13.03 -5.62
N ASN A 247 29.04 -14.06 -5.68
CA ASN A 247 29.42 -15.47 -5.70
C ASN A 247 29.15 -16.13 -7.06
N ALA A 248 28.73 -15.36 -8.06
CA ALA A 248 28.40 -15.82 -9.40
C ALA A 248 28.86 -14.84 -10.50
N PRO A 249 28.99 -15.30 -11.77
CA PRO A 249 29.44 -14.47 -12.87
C PRO A 249 28.63 -13.18 -13.06
N HIS A 250 29.26 -12.21 -13.72
CA HIS A 250 28.70 -10.90 -13.98
C HIS A 250 28.27 -10.14 -12.71
N GLY A 251 29.02 -10.28 -11.61
CA GLY A 251 28.77 -9.56 -10.36
C GLY A 251 27.40 -9.85 -9.75
N ARG A 252 26.97 -11.11 -9.82
CA ARG A 252 25.69 -11.57 -9.27
C ARG A 252 25.92 -12.34 -7.97
N TYR A 253 24.92 -12.29 -7.11
CA TYR A 253 24.83 -13.10 -5.90
C TYR A 253 23.65 -14.05 -6.03
N VAL A 254 23.92 -15.35 -5.98
CA VAL A 254 22.93 -16.41 -5.97
C VAL A 254 22.70 -16.82 -4.53
N LEU A 255 21.44 -16.74 -4.08
CA LEU A 255 21.05 -17.18 -2.75
C LEU A 255 21.09 -18.72 -2.68
N ALA A 256 21.47 -19.28 -1.53
CA ALA A 256 21.46 -20.73 -1.34
C ALA A 256 20.04 -21.34 -1.43
N CYS A 257 19.02 -20.56 -1.09
CA CYS A 257 17.64 -20.99 -1.08
C CYS A 257 17.02 -21.15 -2.48
N ARG A 258 16.01 -22.03 -2.57
CA ARG A 258 15.13 -22.14 -3.73
C ARG A 258 13.74 -21.59 -3.41
N VAL A 259 13.09 -20.98 -4.39
CA VAL A 259 11.76 -20.37 -4.22
C VAL A 259 10.72 -20.97 -5.15
N THR A 260 9.52 -21.17 -4.59
CA THR A 260 8.32 -21.51 -5.36
C THR A 260 7.15 -20.66 -4.86
N PHE A 261 6.21 -20.36 -5.74
CA PHE A 261 5.01 -19.59 -5.40
C PHE A 261 3.79 -20.52 -5.35
N ALA A 262 3.25 -20.74 -4.16
CA ALA A 262 2.07 -21.60 -3.99
C ALA A 262 0.79 -20.98 -4.59
N HIS A 263 0.66 -19.66 -4.53
CA HIS A 263 -0.47 -18.95 -5.13
C HIS A 263 -0.06 -18.40 -6.51
N ARG A 264 -0.80 -18.78 -7.56
CA ARG A 264 -0.55 -18.37 -8.96
C ARG A 264 0.88 -18.67 -9.42
N GLY A 265 1.43 -19.81 -8.99
CA GLY A 265 2.77 -20.27 -9.35
C GLY A 265 2.91 -20.55 -10.83
N GLU A 266 1.91 -21.22 -11.43
CA GLU A 266 1.88 -21.51 -12.87
C GLU A 266 1.82 -20.23 -13.71
N GLU A 267 0.93 -19.30 -13.38
CA GLU A 267 0.86 -17.99 -14.06
C GLU A 267 2.19 -17.24 -13.98
N TRP A 268 2.87 -17.29 -12.83
CA TRP A 268 4.20 -16.71 -12.69
C TRP A 268 5.26 -17.44 -13.54
N ALA A 269 5.23 -18.78 -13.54
CA ALA A 269 6.15 -19.61 -14.31
C ALA A 269 6.04 -19.35 -15.82
N ASP A 270 4.81 -19.31 -16.35
CA ASP A 270 4.53 -18.97 -17.75
C ASP A 270 5.11 -17.61 -18.14
N ARG A 271 5.01 -16.64 -17.23
CA ARG A 271 5.55 -15.30 -17.47
C ARG A 271 7.06 -15.28 -17.54
N ILE A 272 7.75 -15.94 -16.61
CA ILE A 272 9.22 -15.95 -16.64
C ILE A 272 9.75 -16.77 -17.81
N ALA A 273 9.06 -17.86 -18.21
CA ALA A 273 9.37 -18.65 -19.39
C ALA A 273 9.25 -17.81 -20.67
N ALA A 274 8.19 -16.99 -20.77
CA ALA A 274 7.97 -16.07 -21.88
C ALA A 274 8.75 -14.74 -21.76
N ASN A 275 9.67 -14.59 -20.78
CA ASN A 275 10.43 -13.36 -20.54
C ASN A 275 9.55 -12.10 -20.40
N ARG A 276 8.34 -12.24 -19.86
CA ARG A 276 7.41 -11.13 -19.61
C ARG A 276 7.81 -10.38 -18.34
N ALA A 277 7.66 -9.05 -18.33
CA ALA A 277 8.02 -8.25 -17.17
C ALA A 277 7.40 -8.76 -15.85
N VAL A 278 8.27 -8.98 -14.86
CA VAL A 278 7.93 -9.29 -13.46
C VAL A 278 8.80 -8.43 -12.55
N ALA A 279 8.18 -7.63 -11.68
CA ALA A 279 8.88 -6.88 -10.65
C ALA A 279 9.07 -7.76 -9.41
N TYR A 280 10.19 -7.59 -8.73
CA TYR A 280 10.50 -8.35 -7.52
C TYR A 280 10.82 -7.41 -6.36
N ARG A 281 10.42 -7.82 -5.16
CA ARG A 281 10.79 -7.16 -3.90
C ARG A 281 11.21 -8.19 -2.86
N ILE A 282 12.40 -8.02 -2.30
CA ILE A 282 12.88 -8.78 -1.15
C ILE A 282 12.77 -7.88 0.09
N HIS A 283 12.22 -8.40 1.18
CA HIS A 283 12.14 -7.68 2.45
C HIS A 283 12.14 -8.61 3.66
N LEU A 284 12.60 -8.08 4.79
CA LEU A 284 12.53 -8.72 6.10
C LEU A 284 11.23 -8.27 6.80
N ASP A 285 10.40 -9.23 7.21
CA ASP A 285 9.31 -9.00 8.16
C ASP A 285 9.86 -9.16 9.57
N ILE A 286 10.16 -8.04 10.23
CA ILE A 286 10.76 -8.02 11.59
C ILE A 286 9.82 -8.65 12.63
N GLY A 287 8.50 -8.53 12.47
CA GLY A 287 7.56 -9.09 13.43
C GLY A 287 7.52 -10.62 13.41
N ARG A 288 7.98 -11.24 12.31
CA ARG A 288 8.08 -12.70 12.16
C ARG A 288 9.50 -13.21 12.08
N ASP A 289 10.47 -12.31 12.02
CA ASP A 289 11.87 -12.53 11.67
C ASP A 289 12.02 -13.44 10.43
N ARG A 290 11.36 -13.04 9.33
CA ARG A 290 11.31 -13.84 8.09
C ARG A 290 11.55 -13.00 6.86
N TRP A 291 12.39 -13.50 5.97
CA TRP A 291 12.58 -12.94 4.64
C TRP A 291 11.51 -13.40 3.66
N TYR A 292 11.02 -12.45 2.87
CA TYR A 292 10.00 -12.67 1.86
C TYR A 292 10.40 -12.10 0.51
N LEU A 293 10.07 -12.85 -0.53
CA LEU A 293 10.15 -12.44 -1.92
C LEU A 293 8.74 -12.25 -2.47
N THR A 294 8.49 -11.07 -3.02
CA THR A 294 7.22 -10.73 -3.66
C THR A 294 7.47 -10.54 -5.15
N ALA A 295 6.72 -11.26 -5.97
CA ALA A 295 6.67 -11.06 -7.42
C ALA A 295 5.39 -10.28 -7.76
N SER A 296 5.48 -9.32 -8.67
CA SER A 296 4.31 -8.57 -9.14
C SER A 296 4.36 -8.28 -10.62
N TRP A 297 3.19 -8.29 -11.25
CA TRP A 297 3.02 -8.00 -12.67
C TRP A 297 1.66 -7.33 -12.92
N GLN A 298 1.55 -6.70 -14.09
CA GLN A 298 0.28 -6.16 -14.57
C GLN A 298 -0.49 -7.26 -15.31
N ILE A 299 -1.81 -7.24 -15.15
CA ILE A 299 -2.74 -8.02 -15.94
C ILE A 299 -3.55 -7.06 -16.82
N PRO A 300 -3.95 -7.46 -18.05
CA PRO A 300 -4.80 -6.63 -18.88
C PRO A 300 -6.06 -6.23 -18.09
N PRO A 301 -6.44 -4.95 -18.10
CA PRO A 301 -7.66 -4.53 -17.44
C PRO A 301 -8.86 -5.25 -18.07
N THR A 302 -9.65 -5.92 -17.25
CA THR A 302 -10.93 -6.47 -17.69
C THR A 302 -11.86 -5.32 -18.08
N PRO A 303 -12.49 -5.36 -19.27
CA PRO A 303 -13.50 -4.37 -19.63
C PRO A 303 -14.58 -4.27 -18.55
N THR A 304 -14.91 -3.04 -18.16
CA THR A 304 -15.98 -2.79 -17.19
C THR A 304 -17.32 -3.07 -17.85
N LEU A 305 -18.11 -3.97 -17.28
CA LEU A 305 -19.49 -4.21 -17.74
C LEU A 305 -20.38 -3.02 -17.35
N PRO A 306 -21.38 -2.66 -18.18
CA PRO A 306 -22.48 -1.80 -17.75
C PRO A 306 -23.14 -2.36 -16.49
N ILE A 307 -23.68 -1.49 -15.63
CA ILE A 307 -24.24 -1.95 -14.35
C ILE A 307 -25.44 -2.87 -14.57
N GLU A 308 -26.26 -2.60 -15.58
CA GLU A 308 -27.41 -3.40 -15.96
C GLU A 308 -26.98 -4.82 -16.34
N ALA A 309 -25.89 -4.94 -17.10
CA ALA A 309 -25.32 -6.23 -17.49
C ALA A 309 -24.71 -6.97 -16.29
N ALA A 310 -24.07 -6.24 -15.36
CA ALA A 310 -23.51 -6.82 -14.14
C ALA A 310 -24.60 -7.35 -13.18
N LEU A 311 -25.80 -6.76 -13.21
CA LEU A 311 -26.94 -7.13 -12.37
C LEU A 311 -27.88 -8.17 -13.03
N ALA A 312 -27.65 -8.55 -14.29
CA ALA A 312 -28.57 -9.35 -15.10
C ALA A 312 -28.92 -10.73 -14.53
N HIS A 313 -28.12 -11.25 -13.60
CA HIS A 313 -28.31 -12.56 -12.97
C HIS A 313 -28.46 -12.48 -11.45
N GLY A 314 -28.78 -11.30 -10.91
CA GLY A 314 -28.74 -11.05 -9.47
C GLY A 314 -27.33 -10.79 -8.96
N VAL A 315 -27.19 -10.61 -7.65
CA VAL A 315 -25.94 -10.20 -7.01
C VAL A 315 -25.73 -10.87 -5.66
N ILE A 316 -24.46 -10.96 -5.24
CA ILE A 316 -24.12 -11.25 -3.85
C ILE A 316 -23.80 -9.91 -3.17
N GLY A 317 -24.73 -9.43 -2.35
CA GLY A 317 -24.51 -8.29 -1.47
C GLY A 317 -23.60 -8.71 -0.32
N VAL A 318 -22.49 -8.01 -0.12
CA VAL A 318 -21.52 -8.28 0.96
C VAL A 318 -21.46 -7.09 1.89
N ASP A 319 -21.68 -7.33 3.17
CA ASP A 319 -21.61 -6.33 4.24
C ASP A 319 -20.51 -6.69 5.25
N MET A 320 -19.72 -5.68 5.62
CA MET A 320 -18.59 -5.81 6.53
C MET A 320 -19.00 -5.30 7.91
N ASN A 321 -19.47 -6.20 8.75
CA ASN A 321 -19.81 -5.91 10.14
C ASN A 321 -18.57 -5.98 11.04
N ALA A 322 -18.70 -5.45 12.26
CA ALA A 322 -17.60 -5.39 13.21
C ALA A 322 -17.07 -6.77 13.63
N ASP A 323 -17.93 -7.77 13.60
CA ASP A 323 -17.73 -9.13 14.09
C ASP A 323 -17.81 -10.20 13.00
N HIS A 324 -18.45 -9.90 11.86
CA HIS A 324 -18.60 -10.85 10.76
C HIS A 324 -18.66 -10.20 9.38
N LEU A 325 -18.48 -11.03 8.35
CA LEU A 325 -18.80 -10.68 6.97
C LEU A 325 -20.16 -11.30 6.64
N ALA A 326 -21.16 -10.48 6.36
CA ALA A 326 -22.46 -10.97 5.89
C ALA A 326 -22.47 -11.01 4.36
N ALA A 327 -23.01 -12.06 3.78
CA ALA A 327 -23.21 -12.18 2.35
C ALA A 327 -24.62 -12.69 2.06
N TRP A 328 -25.33 -12.00 1.17
CA TRP A 328 -26.69 -12.34 0.75
C TRP A 328 -26.75 -12.43 -0.77
N HIS A 329 -27.23 -13.55 -1.29
CA HIS A 329 -27.59 -13.66 -2.70
C HIS A 329 -28.95 -12.98 -2.89
N LEU A 330 -29.05 -12.09 -3.87
CA LEU A 330 -30.25 -11.36 -4.25
C LEU A 330 -30.51 -11.62 -5.74
N ASP A 331 -31.76 -11.82 -6.12
CA ASP A 331 -32.18 -11.89 -7.50
C ASP A 331 -32.11 -10.50 -8.19
N THR A 332 -32.52 -10.44 -9.46
CA THR A 332 -32.55 -9.21 -10.27
C THR A 332 -33.49 -8.13 -9.73
N HIS A 333 -34.42 -8.49 -8.83
CA HIS A 333 -35.39 -7.59 -8.19
C HIS A 333 -34.95 -7.19 -6.77
N GLY A 334 -33.82 -7.68 -6.30
CA GLY A 334 -33.31 -7.40 -4.95
C GLY A 334 -33.91 -8.29 -3.86
N ASN A 335 -34.60 -9.38 -4.22
CA ASN A 335 -35.16 -10.32 -3.26
C ASN A 335 -34.18 -11.48 -3.00
N PRO A 336 -34.10 -11.99 -1.77
CA PRO A 336 -33.37 -13.23 -1.52
C PRO A 336 -34.06 -14.39 -2.25
N PRO A 337 -33.34 -15.24 -3.00
CA PRO A 337 -33.94 -16.39 -3.67
C PRO A 337 -34.47 -17.37 -2.63
N ALA A 338 -35.58 -18.05 -2.93
CA ALA A 338 -36.33 -18.90 -2.01
C ALA A 338 -35.56 -20.12 -1.44
N THR A 339 -34.28 -20.32 -1.81
CA THR A 339 -33.49 -21.50 -1.43
C THR A 339 -32.26 -21.12 -0.58
N ARG A 340 -32.37 -21.44 0.72
CA ARG A 340 -31.41 -21.46 1.84
C ARG A 340 -30.08 -20.68 1.76
N THR A 341 -29.97 -19.78 2.72
CA THR A 341 -28.77 -19.17 3.29
C THR A 341 -27.67 -20.20 3.61
N VAL A 342 -26.47 -20.03 3.05
CA VAL A 342 -25.24 -20.64 3.61
C VAL A 342 -24.72 -19.71 4.70
N SER A 343 -25.16 -19.95 5.93
CA SER A 343 -24.48 -19.38 7.10
C SER A 343 -23.19 -20.17 7.30
N SER A 344 -22.05 -19.62 6.86
CA SER A 344 -20.74 -20.14 7.30
C SER A 344 -20.46 -19.64 8.71
N THR A 345 -21.09 -20.29 9.70
CA THR A 345 -20.66 -20.17 11.09
C THR A 345 -19.29 -20.84 11.16
N THR A 346 -18.21 -20.06 11.17
CA THR A 346 -16.90 -20.59 11.57
C THR A 346 -16.96 -20.83 13.08
N SER A 347 -17.56 -21.96 13.50
CA SER A 347 -17.32 -22.48 14.84
C SER A 347 -15.89 -23.01 14.88
N PRO A 348 -15.10 -22.70 15.91
CA PRO A 348 -13.81 -23.34 16.10
C PRO A 348 -14.05 -24.83 16.31
N ALA A 349 -13.38 -25.66 15.49
CA ALA A 349 -13.37 -27.10 15.70
C ALA A 349 -12.91 -27.42 17.13
N PRO A 350 -13.52 -28.39 17.83
CA PRO A 350 -13.00 -28.84 19.12
C PRO A 350 -11.61 -29.45 18.90
N PRO A 351 -10.64 -29.21 19.80
CA PRO A 351 -9.33 -29.83 19.70
C PRO A 351 -9.49 -31.34 19.88
N SER A 352 -9.04 -32.10 18.88
CA SER A 352 -8.81 -33.53 18.99
C SER A 352 -7.82 -33.78 20.13
N THR A 353 -8.28 -34.48 21.16
CA THR A 353 -7.45 -35.03 22.24
C THR A 353 -6.46 -36.04 21.66
N VAL A 354 -5.20 -35.62 21.52
CA VAL A 354 -4.05 -36.52 21.58
C VAL A 354 -3.56 -36.47 23.01
N THR A 355 -3.72 -37.57 23.73
CA THR A 355 -3.20 -37.82 25.08
C THR A 355 -1.67 -37.74 25.11
N PRO A 356 -1.07 -36.97 26.04
CA PRO A 356 0.25 -37.27 26.55
C PRO A 356 0.17 -37.78 28.00
N ARG A 357 0.96 -38.81 28.28
CA ARG A 357 1.17 -39.39 29.61
C ARG A 357 1.69 -38.33 30.59
N SER A 358 1.01 -38.24 31.74
CA SER A 358 1.50 -37.99 33.11
C SER A 358 2.89 -37.34 33.32
N ALA A 359 2.89 -36.12 33.88
CA ALA A 359 3.72 -35.72 35.03
C ALA A 359 3.14 -34.42 35.65
N THR A 360 3.16 -34.36 36.99
CA THR A 360 2.51 -33.42 37.93
C THR A 360 3.15 -32.01 38.03
N PRO A 361 2.52 -31.04 38.74
CA PRO A 361 2.51 -29.62 38.37
C PRO A 361 3.40 -28.69 39.20
N SER A 362 3.67 -27.49 38.67
CA SER A 362 3.99 -26.30 39.47
C SER A 362 3.40 -25.03 38.84
N HIS A 363 2.71 -24.26 39.68
CA HIS A 363 2.04 -22.98 39.43
C HIS A 363 2.90 -21.92 38.72
N ALA A 364 2.30 -21.18 37.78
CA ALA A 364 2.33 -19.71 37.76
C ALA A 364 1.43 -19.16 36.63
N SER A 365 0.46 -18.35 37.06
CA SER A 365 -0.43 -17.51 36.27
C SER A 365 0.32 -16.39 35.52
N CYS A 366 -0.07 -16.09 34.27
CA CYS A 366 -0.02 -14.73 33.70
C CYS A 366 -0.78 -14.66 32.36
N THR A 367 -1.91 -13.97 32.39
CA THR A 367 -2.76 -13.56 31.27
C THR A 367 -2.14 -12.41 30.48
N GLY A 368 -2.12 -12.50 29.14
CA GLY A 368 -1.77 -11.40 28.24
C GLY A 368 -2.45 -11.55 26.86
N PRO A 369 -3.01 -10.47 26.27
CA PRO A 369 -3.88 -10.57 25.08
C PRO A 369 -3.10 -10.58 23.76
N LYS A 370 -3.50 -11.49 22.85
CA LYS A 370 -3.03 -11.57 21.46
C LYS A 370 -3.57 -10.39 20.63
N ARG A 371 -2.69 -9.62 19.98
CA ARG A 371 -3.04 -8.67 18.92
C ARG A 371 -2.49 -9.13 17.58
N ALA A 372 -3.39 -9.56 16.69
CA ALA A 372 -3.11 -9.76 15.27
C ALA A 372 -3.50 -8.49 14.49
N ALA A 373 -2.58 -7.95 13.69
CA ALA A 373 -2.90 -6.93 12.69
C ALA A 373 -2.20 -7.30 11.39
N SER A 374 -2.96 -7.84 10.43
CA SER A 374 -2.50 -8.08 9.07
C SER A 374 -2.52 -6.75 8.28
N ARG A 375 -1.41 -6.42 7.63
CA ARG A 375 -1.31 -5.30 6.69
C ARG A 375 -1.59 -5.82 5.27
N ARG A 376 -2.73 -5.46 4.68
CA ARG A 376 -2.95 -5.51 3.23
C ARG A 376 -2.66 -4.12 2.64
N SER A 377 -1.59 -3.99 1.88
CA SER A 377 -1.32 -2.82 1.04
C SER A 377 -2.15 -2.92 -0.23
N ARG A 378 -3.16 -2.06 -0.40
CA ARG A 378 -3.88 -1.90 -1.67
C ARG A 378 -3.06 -0.98 -2.59
N SER A 379 -2.51 -1.54 -3.66
CA SER A 379 -1.96 -0.79 -4.80
C SER A 379 -3.08 -0.56 -5.82
N ARG A 380 -3.44 0.70 -6.08
CA ARG A 380 -4.18 1.12 -7.28
C ARG A 380 -3.23 1.90 -8.17
N THR A 381 -3.15 1.49 -9.43
CA THR A 381 -2.25 2.01 -10.47
C THR A 381 -2.80 3.28 -11.13
N TRP A 382 -1.89 4.08 -11.69
CA TRP A 382 -2.17 5.11 -12.69
C TRP A 382 -1.60 4.67 -14.04
N THR A 383 -2.33 5.02 -15.10
CA THR A 383 -2.03 4.85 -16.52
C THR A 383 -1.06 5.93 -17.01
N SER A 384 -0.06 5.54 -17.83
CA SER A 384 0.78 6.48 -18.58
C SER A 384 0.11 6.87 -19.91
N PRO A 385 0.30 8.10 -20.41
CA PRO A 385 -0.22 8.52 -21.72
C PRO A 385 0.58 7.92 -22.89
N PRO A 386 -0.02 7.77 -24.09
CA PRO A 386 0.63 7.15 -25.24
C PRO A 386 1.72 8.04 -25.85
N ARG A 387 2.80 7.41 -26.33
CA ARG A 387 3.85 8.07 -27.13
C ARG A 387 3.33 8.38 -28.53
N ARG A 388 3.58 9.59 -29.04
CA ARG A 388 3.37 9.96 -30.45
C ARG A 388 4.35 9.21 -31.36
N PRO A 389 3.95 8.83 -32.60
CA PRO A 389 4.87 8.26 -33.58
C PRO A 389 5.79 9.33 -34.17
N GLY A 390 7.05 8.96 -34.39
CA GLY A 390 8.11 9.82 -34.93
C GLY A 390 7.87 10.17 -36.41
N LYS A 391 8.21 11.42 -36.76
CA LYS A 391 8.28 11.88 -38.15
C LYS A 391 9.50 11.25 -38.83
N ASN A 392 9.27 10.55 -39.93
CA ASN A 392 10.28 10.22 -40.92
C ASN A 392 10.74 11.51 -41.61
N THR A 393 12.02 11.83 -41.52
CA THR A 393 12.68 12.76 -42.45
C THR A 393 13.37 11.94 -43.53
N ALA A 394 12.79 11.96 -44.73
CA ALA A 394 13.44 11.54 -45.95
C ALA A 394 14.46 12.63 -46.36
N ALA A 395 15.66 12.18 -46.73
CA ALA A 395 16.70 13.00 -47.31
C ALA A 395 16.30 13.42 -48.74
N ALA A 396 16.48 14.70 -49.05
CA ALA A 396 16.51 15.21 -50.41
C ALA A 396 17.88 15.84 -50.66
N ASN A 397 18.63 15.22 -51.58
CA ASN A 397 19.77 15.83 -52.25
C ASN A 397 19.27 16.95 -53.17
N ALA A 398 19.89 18.12 -53.12
CA ALA A 398 20.07 18.98 -54.30
C ALA A 398 21.19 20.00 -54.05
N SER A 399 22.16 19.92 -54.94
CA SER A 399 23.27 20.80 -55.29
C SER A 399 22.94 22.30 -55.35
N ALA A 400 23.93 23.16 -55.06
CA ALA A 400 24.49 24.16 -55.99
C ALA A 400 25.05 25.41 -55.27
N SER A 401 26.23 25.83 -55.77
CA SER A 401 27.02 27.04 -55.50
C SER A 401 27.96 27.00 -54.30
#